data_AF-A0A5R8KCT4-F1
#
_entry.id   AF-A0A5R8KCT4-F1
#
_cell.length_a   1.000
_cell.length_b   1.000
_cell.length_c   1.000
_cell.angle_alpha   90.00
_cell.angle_beta   90.00
_cell.angle_gamma   90.00
#
_symmetry.space_group_name_H-M   'P 1'
#
loop_
_entity.id
_entity.type
_entity.pdbx_description
1 polymer ?
#
loop_
_entity_poly.entity_id
_entity_poly.type
_entity_poly.pdbx_seq_one_letter_code
_entity_poly.pdbx_strand_id
1 'polypeptide(L)'
;MKTKFDNLYAGLLFGSLFLCPQIQAGNPVTYSDKTPASVATEAASWKENTITPVANPVFFEDAIIRSEIRPFFAYHRIDDSFVTGGGHAEVYAVQLRYAITDRLAFIATKDGYMDLNTPGIGDSEGWLDIAAGLKYALIDDEANAFILTPGFTFEIPLGNSEVFQGEGSGEWNPFISAQKGFGNFHLQTNIGVRIPNDSDAKSTILHYSLQADYYLHRCFIPFVAANGYTVVSEGNKLPIDSEGYDVINFGSSQADGTTQITIGAGFRSRLTSHIDFGIAYEKAAATPKGLFDDRITVDFSIRF
;
A
#
# COMPACT_ATOMS: atom_id res chain seq x y z
N MET A 1 -8.67 -11.71 45.41
CA MET A 1 -7.22 -11.87 45.21
C MET A 1 -6.80 -10.92 44.08
N LYS A 2 -6.79 -9.60 44.33
CA LYS A 2 -5.61 -8.71 44.32
C LYS A 2 -4.53 -9.00 43.25
N THR A 3 -4.59 -8.18 42.18
CA THR A 3 -3.51 -7.46 41.46
C THR A 3 -2.26 -8.21 40.98
N LYS A 4 -2.06 -8.22 39.66
CA LYS A 4 -0.96 -7.54 38.93
C LYS A 4 -0.97 -7.98 37.46
N PHE A 5 -1.05 -7.03 36.53
CA PHE A 5 -0.08 -6.82 35.44
C PHE A 5 -0.50 -5.57 34.67
N ASP A 6 0.17 -4.47 35.00
CA ASP A 6 0.21 -3.23 34.23
C ASP A 6 1.19 -3.39 33.05
N ASN A 7 0.92 -2.59 32.02
CA ASN A 7 1.81 -2.16 30.93
C ASN A 7 2.05 -3.17 29.80
N LEU A 8 1.49 -2.86 28.63
CA LEU A 8 2.16 -2.15 27.53
C LEU A 8 1.20 -2.19 26.34
N TYR A 9 0.79 -1.07 25.75
CA TYR A 9 0.70 -0.89 24.30
C TYR A 9 0.51 0.60 24.04
N ALA A 10 1.59 1.19 23.58
CA ALA A 10 1.69 2.58 23.19
C ALA A 10 0.72 2.84 22.02
N GLY A 11 -0.19 3.78 22.21
CA GLY A 11 -0.94 4.37 21.11
C GLY A 11 0.04 5.03 20.14
N LEU A 12 0.07 4.55 18.91
CA LEU A 12 0.69 5.24 17.79
C LEU A 12 -0.16 6.47 17.44
N LEU A 13 0.11 7.56 18.16
CA LEU A 13 -0.27 8.91 17.76
C LEU A 13 0.62 9.33 16.58
N PHE A 14 0.19 9.07 15.35
CA PHE A 14 0.68 9.81 14.19
C PHE A 14 -0.04 11.16 14.11
N GLY A 15 0.33 12.04 15.05
CA GLY A 15 -0.07 13.45 15.06
C GLY A 15 1.04 14.31 14.47
N SER A 16 0.69 15.06 13.43
CA SER A 16 1.30 16.37 13.10
C SER A 16 2.83 16.44 13.07
N LEU A 17 3.45 16.09 11.95
CA LEU A 17 4.70 16.71 11.55
C LEU A 17 4.48 17.44 10.22
N PHE A 18 5.20 18.54 10.03
CA PHE A 18 5.18 19.48 8.89
C PHE A 18 4.25 20.69 9.02
N LEU A 19 4.47 21.49 10.05
CA LEU A 19 4.29 22.94 9.98
C LEU A 19 5.57 23.60 10.49
N CYS A 20 6.36 24.15 9.58
CA CYS A 20 7.47 25.04 9.92
C CYS A 20 7.06 26.46 9.53
N PRO A 21 7.06 27.45 10.44
CA PRO A 21 6.76 28.83 10.07
C PRO A 21 7.98 29.43 9.33
N GLN A 22 7.73 30.05 8.18
CA GLN A 22 8.76 30.84 7.49
C GLN A 22 9.08 32.10 8.33
N ILE A 23 10.36 32.29 8.65
CA ILE A 23 10.88 33.54 9.18
C ILE A 23 11.02 34.52 8.02
N GLN A 24 10.26 35.60 8.06
CA GLN A 24 10.29 36.67 7.07
C GLN A 24 11.41 37.66 7.42
N ALA A 25 12.54 37.59 6.72
CA ALA A 25 13.60 38.61 6.76
C ALA A 25 13.41 39.60 5.61
N GLY A 26 13.52 40.88 5.92
CA GLY A 26 13.04 42.01 5.11
C GLY A 26 13.71 42.24 3.75
N ASN A 27 12.99 42.99 2.92
CA ASN A 27 13.38 43.38 1.56
C ASN A 27 14.51 44.44 1.54
N PRO A 28 15.48 44.32 0.62
CA PRO A 28 16.09 45.46 -0.03
C PRO A 28 15.57 45.66 -1.46
N VAL A 29 15.56 46.91 -1.91
CA VAL A 29 14.96 47.40 -3.17
C VAL A 29 16.03 47.59 -4.26
N THR A 30 15.61 47.44 -5.54
CA THR A 30 16.21 47.86 -6.84
C THR A 30 17.41 47.03 -7.35
N TYR A 31 17.55 46.65 -8.63
CA TYR A 31 17.44 47.39 -9.89
C TYR A 31 16.84 46.56 -11.05
N SER A 32 16.23 47.25 -12.02
CA SER A 32 15.67 46.70 -13.27
C SER A 32 16.76 46.52 -14.33
N ASP A 33 17.16 45.27 -14.59
CA ASP A 33 17.86 44.90 -15.83
C ASP A 33 16.96 44.01 -16.69
N LYS A 34 16.60 44.52 -17.87
CA LYS A 34 15.88 43.79 -18.91
C LYS A 34 16.79 42.70 -19.49
N THR A 35 16.82 41.56 -18.83
CA THR A 35 17.38 40.32 -19.38
C THR A 35 16.35 39.71 -20.34
N PRO A 36 16.72 39.24 -21.54
CA PRO A 36 15.79 38.51 -22.39
C PRO A 36 15.28 37.30 -21.60
N ALA A 37 13.96 37.12 -21.53
CA ALA A 37 13.37 36.00 -20.83
C ALA A 37 14.03 34.70 -21.31
N SER A 38 14.82 34.08 -20.44
CA SER A 38 15.23 32.70 -20.62
C SER A 38 13.93 31.91 -20.75
N VAL A 39 13.77 31.16 -21.84
CA VAL A 39 12.74 30.13 -21.92
C VAL A 39 12.98 29.25 -20.69
N ALA A 40 12.14 29.42 -19.67
CA ALA A 40 12.23 28.63 -18.46
C ALA A 40 12.04 27.19 -18.92
N THR A 41 13.15 26.44 -18.92
CA THR A 41 13.07 24.99 -19.01
C THR A 41 12.25 24.62 -17.79
N GLU A 42 11.03 24.14 -18.01
CA GLU A 42 10.17 23.65 -16.94
C GLU A 42 11.03 22.67 -16.14
N ALA A 43 11.28 22.99 -14.86
CA ALA A 43 12.13 22.15 -14.04
C ALA A 43 11.50 20.75 -14.03
N ALA A 44 12.29 19.72 -14.37
CA ALA A 44 11.80 18.34 -14.38
C ALA A 44 11.14 18.03 -13.03
N SER A 45 9.95 17.43 -13.08
CA SER A 45 9.17 17.22 -11.87
C SER A 45 9.90 16.29 -10.92
N TRP A 46 9.89 16.56 -9.61
CA TRP A 46 10.49 15.66 -8.63
C TRP A 46 9.83 14.27 -8.66
N LYS A 47 8.56 14.20 -9.09
CA LYS A 47 7.77 12.97 -9.29
C LYS A 47 8.37 12.06 -10.36
N GLU A 48 9.20 12.60 -11.26
CA GLU A 48 9.91 11.76 -12.21
C GLU A 48 10.92 10.84 -11.51
N ASN A 49 11.45 11.22 -10.36
CA ASN A 49 12.44 10.41 -9.65
C ASN A 49 11.82 9.49 -8.58
N THR A 50 10.51 9.58 -8.35
CA THR A 50 9.80 8.68 -7.44
C THR A 50 9.42 7.36 -8.13
N ILE A 51 9.04 6.38 -7.32
CA ILE A 51 8.62 5.05 -7.77
C ILE A 51 7.27 4.68 -7.16
N THR A 52 6.47 3.94 -7.93
CA THR A 52 5.31 3.22 -7.37
C THR A 52 5.83 2.16 -6.38
N PRO A 53 5.20 1.99 -5.20
CA PRO A 53 5.56 0.91 -4.30
C PRO A 53 5.40 -0.46 -4.95
N VAL A 54 6.32 -1.37 -4.60
CA VAL A 54 6.27 -2.77 -5.04
C VAL A 54 5.71 -3.66 -3.93
N ALA A 55 6.12 -3.41 -2.68
CA ALA A 55 5.64 -4.10 -1.49
C ALA A 55 4.17 -3.76 -1.20
N ASN A 56 3.43 -4.70 -0.57
CA ASN A 56 1.99 -4.57 -0.30
C ASN A 56 1.21 -4.06 -1.53
N PRO A 57 1.21 -4.83 -2.63
CA PRO A 57 0.77 -4.33 -3.93
C PRO A 57 -0.71 -3.93 -3.94
N VAL A 58 -1.57 -4.57 -3.13
CA VAL A 58 -3.03 -4.33 -3.11
C VAL A 58 -3.38 -3.01 -2.45
N PHE A 59 -2.77 -2.69 -1.30
CA PHE A 59 -3.18 -1.55 -0.48
C PHE A 59 -2.22 -0.37 -0.48
N PHE A 60 -0.95 -0.56 -0.85
CA PHE A 60 0.02 0.54 -0.88
C PHE A 60 -0.15 1.44 -2.11
N GLU A 61 -1.22 2.21 -2.13
CA GLU A 61 -1.57 3.10 -3.24
C GLU A 61 -0.61 4.29 -3.34
N ASP A 62 -0.09 4.53 -4.54
CA ASP A 62 0.74 5.67 -4.89
C ASP A 62 -0.05 6.99 -4.77
N ALA A 63 0.55 8.03 -4.20
CA ALA A 63 -0.10 9.34 -4.09
C ALA A 63 -0.21 10.06 -5.45
N ILE A 64 0.68 9.76 -6.40
CA ILE A 64 0.74 10.42 -7.71
C ILE A 64 -0.42 9.98 -8.59
N ILE A 65 -1.03 10.97 -9.25
CA ILE A 65 -2.06 10.78 -10.27
C ILE A 65 -1.37 10.45 -11.60
N ARG A 66 -1.64 9.26 -12.16
CA ARG A 66 -1.10 8.81 -13.44
C ARG A 66 -1.97 7.73 -14.07
N SER A 67 -1.84 7.56 -15.38
CA SER A 67 -2.37 6.43 -16.12
C SER A 67 -1.33 5.31 -16.19
N GLU A 68 -1.72 4.11 -15.74
CA GLU A 68 -0.81 2.98 -15.56
C GLU A 68 -1.59 1.66 -15.58
N ILE A 69 -1.06 0.66 -16.28
CA ILE A 69 -1.39 -0.75 -16.05
C ILE A 69 -0.23 -1.36 -15.29
N ARG A 70 -0.54 -2.10 -14.22
CA ARG A 70 0.44 -2.74 -13.36
C ARG A 70 0.11 -4.20 -13.09
N PRO A 71 0.57 -5.14 -13.96
CA PRO A 71 0.58 -6.55 -13.60
C PRO A 71 1.58 -6.79 -12.47
N PHE A 72 1.23 -7.66 -11.54
CA PHE A 72 2.14 -8.16 -10.53
C PHE A 72 1.95 -9.64 -10.26
N PHE A 73 3.03 -10.26 -9.83
CA PHE A 73 3.07 -11.60 -9.27
C PHE A 73 3.54 -11.52 -7.83
N ALA A 74 2.91 -12.26 -6.93
CA ALA A 74 3.39 -12.44 -5.56
C ALA A 74 3.46 -13.93 -5.21
N TYR A 75 4.63 -14.38 -4.77
CA TYR A 75 4.81 -15.67 -4.12
C TYR A 75 4.90 -15.44 -2.62
N HIS A 76 3.91 -15.91 -1.88
CA HIS A 76 3.75 -15.69 -0.45
C HIS A 76 3.88 -17.01 0.30
N ARG A 77 4.86 -17.12 1.19
CA ARG A 77 4.99 -18.26 2.10
C ARG A 77 4.19 -18.00 3.37
N ILE A 78 3.39 -18.99 3.72
CA ILE A 78 2.58 -18.99 4.93
C ILE A 78 3.45 -19.52 6.08
N ASP A 79 3.40 -18.88 7.23
CA ASP A 79 4.18 -19.32 8.39
C ASP A 79 3.70 -20.67 8.91
N ASP A 80 4.65 -21.55 9.26
CA ASP A 80 4.36 -22.91 9.72
C ASP A 80 3.52 -22.95 11.00
N SER A 81 3.51 -21.85 11.79
CA SER A 81 2.68 -21.73 12.98
C SER A 81 1.24 -21.31 12.69
N PHE A 82 0.93 -20.90 11.46
CA PHE A 82 -0.44 -20.57 11.06
C PHE A 82 -1.31 -21.84 11.02
N VAL A 83 -2.63 -21.68 11.12
CA VAL A 83 -3.60 -22.80 11.24
C VAL A 83 -3.58 -23.77 10.05
N THR A 84 -3.03 -23.36 8.90
CA THR A 84 -2.83 -24.21 7.73
C THR A 84 -1.60 -25.12 7.83
N GLY A 85 -0.75 -24.95 8.85
CA GLY A 85 0.52 -25.66 8.99
C GLY A 85 1.55 -25.25 7.93
N GLY A 86 1.58 -23.97 7.57
CA GLY A 86 2.42 -23.42 6.49
C GLY A 86 1.77 -23.52 5.11
N GLY A 87 2.60 -23.67 4.08
CA GLY A 87 2.18 -23.66 2.68
C GLY A 87 2.58 -22.37 1.95
N HIS A 88 1.96 -22.13 0.80
CA HIS A 88 2.18 -20.91 0.03
C HIS A 88 0.95 -20.50 -0.77
N ALA A 89 0.90 -19.21 -1.12
CA ALA A 89 -0.06 -18.66 -2.06
C ALA A 89 0.69 -17.97 -3.20
N GLU A 90 0.23 -18.18 -4.41
CA GLU A 90 0.66 -17.45 -5.61
C GLU A 90 -0.47 -16.53 -6.04
N VAL A 91 -0.16 -15.25 -6.25
CA VAL A 91 -1.14 -14.26 -6.70
C VAL A 91 -0.69 -13.66 -8.01
N TYR A 92 -1.55 -13.72 -9.02
CA TYR A 92 -1.38 -13.13 -10.33
C TYR A 92 -2.46 -12.08 -10.51
N ALA A 93 -2.10 -10.80 -10.56
CA ALA A 93 -3.09 -9.74 -10.55
C ALA A 93 -2.68 -8.55 -11.42
N VAL A 94 -3.67 -7.75 -11.80
CA VAL A 94 -3.48 -6.54 -12.60
C VAL A 94 -4.15 -5.37 -11.90
N GLN A 95 -3.42 -4.26 -11.79
CA GLN A 95 -3.99 -2.99 -11.37
C GLN A 95 -4.13 -2.07 -12.57
N LEU A 96 -5.16 -1.23 -12.54
CA LEU A 96 -5.38 -0.17 -13.50
C LEU A 96 -5.50 1.15 -12.76
N ARG A 97 -4.78 2.16 -13.23
CA ARG A 97 -4.96 3.55 -12.85
C ARG A 97 -5.22 4.34 -14.11
N TYR A 98 -6.23 5.19 -14.09
CA TYR A 98 -6.57 6.06 -15.22
C TYR A 98 -6.74 7.49 -14.72
N ALA A 99 -5.83 8.37 -15.11
CA ALA A 99 -5.92 9.80 -14.80
C ALA A 99 -7.06 10.42 -15.61
N ILE A 100 -8.16 10.76 -14.93
CA ILE A 100 -9.31 11.44 -15.52
C ILE A 100 -8.98 12.93 -15.69
N THR A 101 -8.27 13.50 -14.73
CA THR A 101 -7.68 14.84 -14.77
C THR A 101 -6.30 14.80 -14.13
N ASP A 102 -5.59 15.94 -14.10
CA ASP A 102 -4.32 16.07 -13.38
C ASP A 102 -4.44 15.82 -11.86
N ARG A 103 -5.67 15.82 -11.31
CA ARG A 103 -5.93 15.61 -9.88
C ARG A 103 -6.79 14.41 -9.56
N LEU A 104 -7.59 13.90 -10.49
CA LEU A 104 -8.54 12.81 -10.25
C LEU A 104 -8.15 11.58 -11.06
N ALA A 105 -8.05 10.43 -10.40
CA ALA A 105 -7.87 9.15 -11.07
C ALA A 105 -8.95 8.15 -10.66
N PHE A 106 -9.38 7.35 -11.64
CA PHE A 106 -9.98 6.05 -11.39
C PHE A 106 -8.89 5.03 -11.09
N ILE A 107 -9.14 4.16 -10.12
CA ILE A 107 -8.22 3.09 -9.72
C ILE A 107 -8.98 1.76 -9.61
N ALA A 108 -8.37 0.70 -10.11
CA ALA A 108 -8.71 -0.68 -9.82
C ALA A 108 -7.45 -1.34 -9.25
N THR A 109 -7.50 -1.70 -7.97
CA THR A 109 -6.30 -2.03 -7.16
C THR A 109 -6.18 -3.51 -6.82
N LYS A 110 -7.27 -4.27 -7.01
CA LYS A 110 -7.31 -5.73 -6.85
C LYS A 110 -8.17 -6.30 -7.97
N ASP A 111 -7.60 -7.22 -8.73
CA ASP A 111 -8.25 -8.05 -9.76
C ASP A 111 -7.21 -9.10 -10.17
N GLY A 112 -7.55 -10.38 -10.07
CA GLY A 112 -6.55 -11.42 -10.31
C GLY A 112 -6.98 -12.83 -9.96
N TYR A 113 -6.00 -13.72 -9.91
CA TYR A 113 -6.13 -15.13 -9.66
C TYR A 113 -5.18 -15.54 -8.54
N MET A 114 -5.62 -16.46 -7.69
CA MET A 114 -4.83 -17.01 -6.60
C MET A 114 -4.79 -18.53 -6.68
N ASP A 115 -3.60 -19.09 -6.50
CA ASP A 115 -3.35 -20.51 -6.27
C ASP A 115 -2.84 -20.67 -4.83
N LEU A 116 -3.56 -21.41 -4.01
CA LEU A 116 -3.34 -21.60 -2.59
C LEU A 116 -2.99 -23.06 -2.34
N ASN A 117 -1.78 -23.33 -1.87
CA ASN A 117 -1.28 -24.68 -1.62
C ASN A 117 -0.94 -24.83 -0.15
N THR A 118 -1.72 -25.63 0.58
CA THR A 118 -1.56 -25.74 2.04
C THR A 118 -1.73 -27.18 2.57
N PRO A 119 -0.94 -27.58 3.56
CA PRO A 119 -1.12 -28.89 4.20
C PRO A 119 -2.45 -29.03 4.96
N GLY A 120 -2.88 -27.97 5.65
CA GLY A 120 -3.97 -28.04 6.63
C GLY A 120 -5.38 -27.88 6.06
N ILE A 121 -5.53 -27.17 4.93
CA ILE A 121 -6.85 -26.94 4.30
C ILE A 121 -6.92 -27.46 2.86
N GLY A 122 -5.82 -28.02 2.34
CA GLY A 122 -5.71 -28.52 0.98
C GLY A 122 -5.30 -27.44 -0.02
N ASP A 123 -5.31 -27.84 -1.29
CA ASP A 123 -4.96 -26.98 -2.42
C ASP A 123 -6.24 -26.44 -3.07
N SER A 124 -6.25 -25.16 -3.41
CA SER A 124 -7.36 -24.49 -4.08
C SER A 124 -6.88 -23.37 -4.98
N GLU A 125 -7.64 -23.09 -6.03
CA GLU A 125 -7.33 -22.02 -6.98
C GLU A 125 -8.60 -21.27 -7.38
N GLY A 126 -8.49 -19.99 -7.73
CA GLY A 126 -9.67 -19.20 -8.08
C GLY A 126 -9.43 -17.72 -8.30
N TRP A 127 -10.47 -17.06 -8.81
CA TRP A 127 -10.47 -15.62 -9.03
C TRP A 127 -10.58 -14.85 -7.72
N LEU A 128 -9.88 -13.71 -7.66
CA LEU A 128 -9.95 -12.74 -6.59
C LEU A 128 -11.17 -11.82 -6.74
N ASP A 129 -11.56 -11.23 -5.62
CA ASP A 129 -12.50 -10.11 -5.64
C ASP A 129 -11.90 -8.90 -6.34
N ILE A 130 -12.77 -8.07 -6.91
CA ILE A 130 -12.37 -6.89 -7.67
C ILE A 130 -12.54 -5.64 -6.80
N ALA A 131 -11.48 -4.87 -6.60
CA ALA A 131 -11.52 -3.60 -5.89
C ALA A 131 -11.30 -2.43 -6.83
N ALA A 132 -12.22 -1.47 -6.84
CA ALA A 132 -12.13 -0.27 -7.66
C ALA A 132 -12.66 0.98 -6.94
N GLY A 133 -12.24 2.15 -7.39
CA GLY A 133 -12.69 3.42 -6.83
C GLY A 133 -11.97 4.63 -7.42
N LEU A 134 -11.82 5.67 -6.61
CA LEU A 134 -11.31 6.97 -7.04
C LEU A 134 -10.27 7.48 -6.04
N LYS A 135 -9.30 8.24 -6.54
CA LYS A 135 -8.37 9.02 -5.71
C LYS A 135 -8.22 10.44 -6.25
N TYR A 136 -8.03 11.40 -5.35
CA TYR A 136 -7.96 12.82 -5.68
C TYR A 136 -6.74 13.48 -5.03
N ALA A 137 -5.84 14.08 -5.80
CA ALA A 137 -4.72 14.86 -5.29
C ALA A 137 -5.23 16.17 -4.66
N LEU A 138 -5.49 16.11 -3.36
CA LEU A 138 -5.98 17.24 -2.56
C LEU A 138 -4.92 18.33 -2.43
N ILE A 139 -3.66 17.91 -2.23
CA ILE A 139 -2.50 18.78 -2.25
C ILE A 139 -1.56 18.21 -3.30
N ASP A 140 -1.16 19.06 -4.24
CA ASP A 140 -0.05 18.78 -5.15
C ASP A 140 0.84 20.03 -5.20
N ASP A 141 1.91 20.01 -4.43
CA ASP A 141 2.85 21.11 -4.22
C ASP A 141 4.22 20.74 -4.79
N GLU A 142 4.38 21.07 -6.07
CA GLU A 142 5.62 20.83 -6.82
C GLU A 142 6.82 21.54 -6.21
N ALA A 143 6.64 22.78 -5.74
CA ALA A 143 7.71 23.61 -5.20
C ALA A 143 8.26 23.04 -3.89
N ASN A 144 7.38 22.45 -3.07
CA ASN A 144 7.78 21.79 -1.83
C ASN A 144 7.90 20.27 -1.99
N ALA A 145 7.93 19.72 -3.20
CA ALA A 145 8.02 18.29 -3.47
C ALA A 145 7.11 17.44 -2.57
N PHE A 146 5.82 17.80 -2.50
CA PHE A 146 4.84 17.17 -1.61
C PHE A 146 3.51 16.93 -2.32
N ILE A 147 2.92 15.76 -2.09
CA ILE A 147 1.59 15.41 -2.59
C ILE A 147 0.82 14.64 -1.53
N LEU A 148 -0.48 14.94 -1.41
CA LEU A 148 -1.43 14.28 -0.52
C LEU A 148 -2.70 13.92 -1.30
N THR A 149 -3.03 12.64 -1.29
CA THR A 149 -4.06 12.06 -2.16
C THR A 149 -4.97 11.15 -1.33
N PRO A 150 -6.09 11.67 -0.80
CA PRO A 150 -7.18 10.84 -0.32
C PRO A 150 -7.82 10.05 -1.46
N GLY A 151 -8.39 8.90 -1.13
CA GLY A 151 -9.16 8.08 -2.05
C GLY A 151 -9.99 7.04 -1.32
N PHE A 152 -10.70 6.24 -2.10
CA PHE A 152 -11.36 5.05 -1.61
C PHE A 152 -11.40 3.98 -2.70
N THR A 153 -11.50 2.73 -2.28
CA THR A 153 -11.93 1.61 -3.13
C THR A 153 -13.13 0.91 -2.51
N PHE A 154 -13.89 0.21 -3.34
CA PHE A 154 -14.91 -0.74 -2.91
C PHE A 154 -14.59 -2.10 -3.52
N GLU A 155 -14.49 -3.13 -2.68
CA GLU A 155 -14.29 -4.52 -3.07
C GLU A 155 -15.64 -5.16 -3.37
N ILE A 156 -15.77 -5.69 -4.60
CA ILE A 156 -16.95 -6.37 -5.10
C ILE A 156 -16.69 -7.88 -5.03
N PRO A 157 -17.54 -8.65 -4.32
CA PRO A 157 -17.32 -10.07 -4.08
C PRO A 157 -17.65 -10.91 -5.33
N LEU A 158 -16.76 -10.91 -6.32
CA LEU A 158 -16.92 -11.61 -7.60
C LEU A 158 -16.01 -12.82 -7.75
N GLY A 159 -15.13 -13.07 -6.77
CA GLY A 159 -14.17 -14.16 -6.80
C GLY A 159 -14.74 -15.52 -6.42
N ASN A 160 -13.83 -16.45 -6.13
CA ASN A 160 -14.13 -17.84 -5.77
C ASN A 160 -13.96 -18.10 -4.26
N SER A 161 -14.96 -18.73 -3.64
CA SER A 161 -14.94 -18.99 -2.19
C SER A 161 -13.91 -20.03 -1.77
N GLU A 162 -13.47 -20.88 -2.70
CA GLU A 162 -12.40 -21.86 -2.49
C GLU A 162 -11.07 -21.20 -2.11
N VAL A 163 -10.89 -19.93 -2.48
CA VAL A 163 -9.71 -19.11 -2.17
C VAL A 163 -10.07 -17.93 -1.26
N PHE A 164 -11.16 -18.04 -0.50
CA PHE A 164 -11.66 -17.03 0.44
C PHE A 164 -12.04 -15.69 -0.21
N GLN A 165 -12.60 -15.76 -1.43
CA GLN A 165 -13.09 -14.61 -2.20
C GLN A 165 -14.56 -14.86 -2.59
N GLY A 166 -15.25 -13.89 -3.19
CA GLY A 166 -16.64 -14.08 -3.63
C GLY A 166 -17.64 -14.17 -2.48
N GLU A 167 -17.24 -13.76 -1.28
CA GLU A 167 -18.02 -13.88 -0.06
C GLU A 167 -18.36 -12.51 0.54
N GLY A 168 -19.47 -12.42 1.26
CA GLY A 168 -19.90 -11.22 1.98
C GLY A 168 -20.65 -10.21 1.12
N SER A 169 -20.78 -8.97 1.63
CA SER A 169 -21.60 -7.91 1.01
C SER A 169 -20.77 -6.76 0.43
N GLY A 170 -19.49 -7.03 0.16
CA GLY A 170 -18.49 -6.05 -0.27
C GLY A 170 -17.90 -5.23 0.87
N GLU A 171 -16.77 -4.57 0.59
CA GLU A 171 -15.94 -3.92 1.60
C GLU A 171 -15.46 -2.54 1.11
N TRP A 172 -15.63 -1.52 1.94
CA TRP A 172 -15.09 -0.19 1.69
C TRP A 172 -13.65 -0.08 2.16
N ASN A 173 -12.83 0.65 1.41
CA ASN A 173 -11.47 0.97 1.80
C ASN A 173 -11.18 2.46 1.53
N PRO A 174 -11.64 3.39 2.39
CA PRO A 174 -11.13 4.76 2.39
C PRO A 174 -9.66 4.79 2.84
N PHE A 175 -8.86 5.62 2.17
CA PHE A 175 -7.43 5.75 2.45
C PHE A 175 -6.91 7.17 2.17
N ILE A 176 -5.70 7.43 2.67
CA ILE A 176 -4.89 8.60 2.36
C ILE A 176 -3.48 8.15 2.00
N SER A 177 -2.99 8.60 0.85
CA SER A 177 -1.59 8.45 0.45
C SER A 177 -0.87 9.79 0.46
N ALA A 178 0.40 9.79 0.84
CA ALA A 178 1.25 10.98 0.76
C ALA A 178 2.66 10.63 0.27
N GLN A 179 3.29 11.56 -0.44
CA GLN A 179 4.70 11.49 -0.78
C GLN A 179 5.40 12.82 -0.52
N LYS A 180 6.67 12.71 -0.10
CA LYS A 180 7.57 13.85 0.09
C LYS A 180 8.93 13.55 -0.51
N GLY A 181 9.40 14.43 -1.39
CA GLY A 181 10.75 14.42 -1.92
C GLY A 181 11.72 15.29 -1.12
N PHE A 182 12.97 14.83 -1.07
CA PHE A 182 14.16 15.50 -0.52
C PHE A 182 15.32 15.31 -1.52
N GLY A 183 15.24 15.95 -2.67
CA GLY A 183 16.14 15.68 -3.79
C GLY A 183 15.90 14.26 -4.34
N ASN A 184 16.93 13.42 -4.33
CA ASN A 184 16.81 12.02 -4.79
C ASN A 184 16.23 11.07 -3.74
N PHE A 185 16.09 11.50 -2.48
CA PHE A 185 15.47 10.69 -1.44
C PHE A 185 13.98 10.98 -1.36
N HIS A 186 13.15 9.94 -1.28
CA HIS A 186 11.70 10.11 -1.17
C HIS A 186 11.14 9.27 -0.03
N LEU A 187 10.08 9.80 0.59
CA LEU A 187 9.24 9.09 1.54
C LEU A 187 7.84 8.98 0.97
N GLN A 188 7.25 7.80 1.06
CA GLN A 188 5.84 7.55 0.73
C GLN A 188 5.14 6.85 1.89
N THR A 189 3.88 7.21 2.12
CA THR A 189 3.00 6.46 3.02
C THR A 189 1.60 6.30 2.46
N ASN A 190 0.92 5.24 2.88
CA ASN A 190 -0.51 5.02 2.68
C ASN A 190 -1.11 4.53 4.01
N ILE A 191 -2.26 5.07 4.39
CA ILE A 191 -3.04 4.61 5.55
C ILE A 191 -4.49 4.48 5.11
N GLY A 192 -5.12 3.34 5.38
CA GLY A 192 -6.53 3.13 5.09
C GLY A 192 -7.18 2.14 6.04
N VAL A 193 -8.49 1.98 5.89
CA VAL A 193 -9.27 1.06 6.73
C VAL A 193 -10.23 0.27 5.86
N ARG A 194 -10.19 -1.05 5.99
CA ARG A 194 -11.11 -2.01 5.39
C ARG A 194 -12.36 -2.08 6.26
N ILE A 195 -13.51 -1.70 5.73
CA ILE A 195 -14.80 -1.64 6.41
C ILE A 195 -15.79 -2.53 5.65
N PRO A 196 -16.00 -3.78 6.08
CA PRO A 196 -16.97 -4.67 5.46
C PRO A 196 -18.40 -4.18 5.69
N ASN A 197 -19.28 -4.36 4.71
CA ASN A 197 -20.71 -4.10 4.85
C ASN A 197 -21.40 -5.14 5.76
N ASP A 198 -20.76 -6.30 5.94
CA ASP A 198 -21.13 -7.42 6.79
C ASP A 198 -20.11 -7.58 7.94
N SER A 199 -19.97 -6.52 8.76
CA SER A 199 -18.99 -6.44 9.86
C SER A 199 -19.20 -7.45 10.99
N ASP A 200 -20.32 -8.15 11.02
CA ASP A 200 -20.51 -9.31 11.88
C ASP A 200 -19.71 -10.51 11.36
N ALA A 201 -19.70 -10.73 10.05
CA ALA A 201 -18.99 -11.84 9.42
C ALA A 201 -17.51 -11.54 9.16
N LYS A 202 -17.19 -10.35 8.65
CA LYS A 202 -15.83 -9.94 8.23
C LYS A 202 -15.21 -8.92 9.20
N SER A 203 -13.90 -8.94 9.30
CA SER A 203 -13.14 -8.07 10.21
C SER A 203 -12.98 -6.66 9.64
N THR A 204 -13.00 -5.63 10.50
CA THR A 204 -12.54 -4.28 10.14
C THR A 204 -11.03 -4.20 10.40
N ILE A 205 -10.27 -3.80 9.38
CA ILE A 205 -8.80 -3.87 9.42
C ILE A 205 -8.21 -2.52 9.04
N LEU A 206 -7.45 -1.91 9.95
CA LEU A 206 -6.60 -0.77 9.65
C LEU A 206 -5.33 -1.27 8.95
N HIS A 207 -4.97 -0.66 7.83
CA HIS A 207 -3.70 -0.92 7.16
C HIS A 207 -2.88 0.35 7.00
N TYR A 208 -1.57 0.20 7.05
CA TYR A 208 -0.63 1.30 6.92
C TYR A 208 0.68 0.82 6.31
N SER A 209 1.22 1.65 5.43
CA SER A 209 2.43 1.36 4.66
C SER A 209 3.35 2.57 4.68
N LEU A 210 4.66 2.33 4.75
CA LEU A 210 5.72 3.34 4.68
C LEU A 210 6.83 2.82 3.77
N GLN A 211 7.32 3.68 2.89
CA GLN A 211 8.47 3.40 2.03
C GLN A 211 9.45 4.56 2.07
N ALA A 212 10.73 4.22 2.09
CA ALA A 212 11.82 5.14 1.80
C ALA A 212 12.59 4.63 0.58
N ASP A 213 12.75 5.48 -0.43
CA ASP A 213 13.48 5.15 -1.65
C ASP A 213 14.52 6.23 -1.99
N TYR A 214 15.51 5.84 -2.79
CA TYR A 214 16.57 6.74 -3.24
C TYR A 214 16.83 6.57 -4.73
N TYR A 215 16.63 7.63 -5.51
CA TYR A 215 16.97 7.65 -6.93
C TYR A 215 18.49 7.70 -7.12
N LEU A 216 19.11 6.51 -7.20
CA LEU A 216 20.53 6.38 -7.48
C LEU A 216 20.82 6.45 -8.98
N HIS A 217 20.07 5.69 -9.76
CA HIS A 217 20.17 5.62 -11.22
C HIS A 217 18.88 5.05 -11.80
N ARG A 218 18.56 5.36 -13.05
CA ARG A 218 17.34 4.84 -13.71
C ARG A 218 17.21 3.31 -13.61
N CYS A 219 18.31 2.57 -13.68
CA CYS A 219 18.29 1.11 -13.63
C CYS A 219 18.27 0.53 -12.20
N PHE A 220 18.44 1.36 -11.16
CA PHE A 220 18.47 0.88 -9.78
C PHE A 220 18.04 2.00 -8.83
N ILE A 221 16.78 1.93 -8.40
CA ILE A 221 16.16 2.80 -7.41
C ILE A 221 15.82 1.90 -6.21
N PRO A 222 16.75 1.73 -5.25
CA PRO A 222 16.52 0.90 -4.08
C PRO A 222 15.46 1.52 -3.16
N PHE A 223 14.73 0.65 -2.46
CA PHE A 223 13.81 1.07 -1.42
C PHE A 223 13.79 0.08 -0.25
N VAL A 224 13.32 0.58 0.89
CA VAL A 224 12.88 -0.21 2.04
C VAL A 224 11.44 0.15 2.36
N ALA A 225 10.66 -0.83 2.78
CA ALA A 225 9.24 -0.68 3.10
C ALA A 225 8.89 -1.34 4.43
N ALA A 226 7.87 -0.82 5.10
CA ALA A 226 7.23 -1.44 6.25
C ALA A 226 5.72 -1.36 6.07
N ASN A 227 5.04 -2.48 6.28
CA ASN A 227 3.58 -2.58 6.14
C ASN A 227 3.01 -3.17 7.42
N GLY A 228 1.81 -2.73 7.81
CA GLY A 228 1.13 -3.25 8.97
C GLY A 228 -0.38 -3.35 8.75
N TYR A 229 -0.96 -4.35 9.40
CA TYR A 229 -2.39 -4.64 9.40
C TYR A 229 -2.80 -4.87 10.84
N THR A 230 -3.74 -4.07 11.32
CA THR A 230 -4.28 -4.16 12.67
C THR A 230 -5.77 -4.43 12.56
N VAL A 231 -6.21 -5.55 13.11
CA VAL A 231 -7.64 -5.82 13.29
C VAL A 231 -8.15 -4.87 14.37
N VAL A 232 -9.07 -3.98 13.98
CA VAL A 232 -9.66 -2.99 14.90
C VAL A 232 -11.06 -3.38 15.37
N SER A 233 -11.68 -4.33 14.67
CA SER A 233 -12.89 -5.03 15.08
C SER A 233 -12.89 -6.38 14.38
N GLU A 234 -13.01 -7.46 15.15
CA GLU A 234 -13.10 -8.82 14.61
C GLU A 234 -14.45 -9.11 13.95
N GLY A 235 -14.43 -10.01 12.95
CA GLY A 235 -15.62 -10.70 12.46
C GLY A 235 -15.90 -11.98 13.26
N ASN A 236 -16.86 -12.82 12.82
CA ASN A 236 -17.23 -14.04 13.54
C ASN A 236 -17.24 -15.31 12.67
N LYS A 237 -16.66 -15.25 11.47
CA LYS A 237 -16.73 -16.31 10.48
C LYS A 237 -15.80 -17.49 10.78
N LEU A 238 -14.55 -17.24 11.16
CA LEU A 238 -13.57 -18.29 11.48
C LEU A 238 -13.09 -18.18 12.93
N PRO A 239 -13.04 -19.28 13.70
CA PRO A 239 -12.60 -19.26 15.10
C PRO A 239 -11.07 -19.29 15.23
N ILE A 240 -10.38 -18.31 14.63
CA ILE A 240 -8.91 -18.19 14.62
C ILE A 240 -8.46 -16.83 15.16
N ASP A 241 -7.21 -16.73 15.60
CA ASP A 241 -6.59 -15.55 16.24
C ASP A 241 -5.68 -14.74 15.30
N SER A 242 -5.77 -14.98 14.00
CA SER A 242 -4.97 -14.33 12.97
C SER A 242 -5.83 -14.04 11.74
N GLU A 243 -5.56 -12.92 11.08
CA GLU A 243 -6.35 -12.43 9.95
C GLU A 243 -5.61 -12.60 8.61
N GLY A 244 -6.32 -12.33 7.49
CA GLY A 244 -5.86 -12.55 6.11
C GLY A 244 -5.03 -11.43 5.47
N TYR A 245 -4.67 -10.39 6.24
CA TYR A 245 -3.81 -9.27 5.82
C TYR A 245 -4.39 -8.47 4.64
N ASP A 246 -3.83 -8.67 3.45
CA ASP A 246 -4.08 -7.87 2.27
C ASP A 246 -5.12 -8.50 1.34
N VAL A 247 -4.87 -9.72 0.86
CA VAL A 247 -5.71 -10.35 -0.15
C VAL A 247 -7.00 -10.93 0.45
N ILE A 248 -6.94 -11.42 1.69
CA ILE A 248 -8.04 -12.15 2.32
C ILE A 248 -8.57 -11.38 3.54
N ASN A 249 -9.87 -11.46 3.78
CA ASN A 249 -10.51 -11.12 5.06
C ASN A 249 -11.27 -12.36 5.52
N PHE A 250 -10.65 -13.13 6.43
CA PHE A 250 -11.21 -14.35 6.98
C PHE A 250 -12.40 -14.08 7.88
N GLY A 251 -12.47 -12.91 8.53
CA GLY A 251 -13.49 -12.63 9.55
C GLY A 251 -13.21 -13.41 10.84
N SER A 252 -12.01 -13.25 11.37
CA SER A 252 -11.47 -14.08 12.45
C SER A 252 -11.95 -13.64 13.83
N SER A 253 -12.63 -14.52 14.57
CA SER A 253 -13.36 -14.19 15.81
C SER A 253 -12.52 -14.11 17.08
N GLN A 254 -11.21 -14.21 16.98
CA GLN A 254 -10.28 -14.06 18.10
C GLN A 254 -9.11 -13.16 17.72
N ALA A 255 -9.25 -12.37 16.65
CA ALA A 255 -8.18 -11.57 16.10
C ALA A 255 -8.23 -10.10 16.53
N ASP A 256 -9.22 -9.67 17.34
CA ASP A 256 -9.33 -8.27 17.77
C ASP A 256 -8.02 -7.74 18.39
N GLY A 257 -7.59 -6.56 17.96
CA GLY A 257 -6.33 -5.93 18.37
C GLY A 257 -5.06 -6.59 17.82
N THR A 258 -5.17 -7.72 17.10
CA THR A 258 -4.00 -8.39 16.52
C THR A 258 -3.38 -7.52 15.44
N THR A 259 -2.06 -7.35 15.53
CA THR A 259 -1.29 -6.58 14.57
C THR A 259 -0.20 -7.43 13.95
N GLN A 260 -0.16 -7.41 12.63
CA GLN A 260 0.84 -8.10 11.85
C GLN A 260 1.65 -7.05 11.09
N ILE A 261 2.97 -7.19 11.10
CA ILE A 261 3.90 -6.22 10.53
C ILE A 261 4.89 -6.94 9.62
N THR A 262 5.14 -6.39 8.45
CA THR A 262 6.21 -6.83 7.56
C THR A 262 7.22 -5.71 7.35
N ILE A 263 8.48 -6.09 7.19
CA ILE A 263 9.53 -5.21 6.68
C ILE A 263 10.04 -5.79 5.37
N GLY A 264 10.35 -4.94 4.41
CA GLY A 264 10.80 -5.36 3.11
C GLY A 264 11.84 -4.44 2.52
N ALA A 265 12.53 -4.96 1.52
CA ALA A 265 13.47 -4.23 0.70
C ALA A 265 13.37 -4.70 -0.74
N GLY A 266 13.77 -3.81 -1.66
CA GLY A 266 13.68 -4.10 -3.07
C GLY A 266 14.31 -3.01 -3.90
N PHE A 267 14.06 -3.07 -5.20
CA PHE A 267 14.45 -2.00 -6.10
C PHE A 267 13.48 -1.90 -7.26
N ARG A 268 13.51 -0.73 -7.90
CA ARG A 268 12.89 -0.50 -9.19
C ARG A 268 13.90 -0.15 -10.26
N SER A 269 13.66 -0.60 -11.48
CA SER A 269 14.43 -0.28 -12.67
C SER A 269 13.52 0.35 -13.71
N ARG A 270 13.75 1.63 -14.02
CA ARG A 270 13.16 2.31 -15.16
C ARG A 270 13.82 1.84 -16.45
N LEU A 271 13.17 0.90 -17.12
CA LEU A 271 13.66 0.27 -18.35
C LEU A 271 13.51 1.23 -19.54
N THR A 272 12.40 1.96 -19.59
CA THR A 272 12.09 2.99 -20.59
C THR A 272 11.42 4.19 -19.92
N SER A 273 11.02 5.23 -20.66
CA SER A 273 10.21 6.32 -20.09
C SER A 273 8.79 5.88 -19.67
N HIS A 274 8.33 4.70 -20.09
CA HIS A 274 6.98 4.21 -19.85
C HIS A 274 6.94 2.92 -19.02
N ILE A 275 8.07 2.20 -18.92
CA ILE A 275 8.12 0.88 -18.30
C ILE A 275 9.12 0.89 -17.15
N ASP A 276 8.61 0.62 -15.96
CA ASP A 276 9.40 0.31 -14.78
C ASP A 276 9.20 -1.17 -14.41
N PHE A 277 10.29 -1.85 -14.04
CA PHE A 277 10.28 -3.18 -13.44
C PHE A 277 10.55 -3.06 -11.94
N GLY A 278 9.77 -3.73 -11.09
CA GLY A 278 9.94 -3.74 -9.65
C GLY A 278 10.08 -5.13 -9.07
N ILE A 279 10.90 -5.24 -8.02
CA ILE A 279 10.96 -6.43 -7.17
C ILE A 279 11.03 -6.03 -5.69
N ALA A 280 10.27 -6.71 -4.85
CA ALA A 280 10.30 -6.58 -3.40
C ALA A 280 10.42 -7.95 -2.73
N TYR A 281 11.16 -8.01 -1.64
CA TYR A 281 11.09 -9.09 -0.67
C TYR A 281 10.58 -8.53 0.66
N GLU A 282 9.56 -9.14 1.24
CA GLU A 282 8.97 -8.78 2.53
C GLU A 282 9.06 -9.94 3.51
N LYS A 283 9.39 -9.67 4.78
CA LYS A 283 9.46 -10.65 5.87
C LYS A 283 8.60 -10.19 7.04
N ALA A 284 7.89 -11.11 7.69
CA ALA A 284 7.20 -10.78 8.92
C ALA A 284 8.19 -10.33 10.01
N ALA A 285 7.83 -9.22 10.68
CA ALA A 285 8.65 -8.55 11.69
C ALA A 285 7.99 -8.54 13.08
N ALA A 286 6.68 -8.83 13.17
CA ALA A 286 5.94 -8.97 14.42
C ALA A 286 5.60 -10.43 14.72
N THR A 287 5.38 -10.74 16.00
CA THR A 287 4.87 -12.02 16.48
C THR A 287 3.51 -11.84 17.17
N PRO A 288 2.53 -12.73 16.95
CA PRO A 288 2.58 -13.88 16.05
C PRO A 288 2.68 -13.44 14.58
N LYS A 289 3.37 -14.24 13.78
CA LYS A 289 3.60 -13.92 12.36
C LYS A 289 2.36 -14.10 11.50
N GLY A 290 1.32 -14.78 12.01
CA GLY A 290 0.06 -15.07 11.33
C GLY A 290 0.25 -15.76 9.98
N LEU A 291 -0.56 -15.40 8.99
CA LEU A 291 -0.48 -15.91 7.60
C LEU A 291 0.86 -15.57 6.91
N PHE A 292 1.70 -14.67 7.43
CA PHE A 292 2.85 -14.12 6.71
C PHE A 292 4.17 -14.67 7.24
N ASP A 293 4.88 -15.50 6.47
CA ASP A 293 6.31 -15.74 6.73
C ASP A 293 7.15 -14.75 5.92
N ASP A 294 7.19 -14.91 4.60
CA ASP A 294 7.75 -13.94 3.66
C ASP A 294 7.05 -13.96 2.30
N ARG A 295 7.33 -12.92 1.52
CA ARG A 295 6.79 -12.73 0.17
C ARG A 295 7.84 -12.17 -0.77
N ILE A 296 7.86 -12.67 -2.00
CA ILE A 296 8.48 -12.01 -3.14
C ILE A 296 7.38 -11.44 -4.03
N THR A 297 7.46 -10.16 -4.32
CA THR A 297 6.56 -9.48 -5.27
C THR A 297 7.36 -8.97 -6.46
N VAL A 298 6.88 -9.22 -7.66
CA VAL A 298 7.44 -8.71 -8.92
C VAL A 298 6.35 -7.95 -9.66
N ASP A 299 6.66 -6.76 -10.17
CA ASP A 299 5.72 -5.96 -10.95
C ASP A 299 6.34 -5.38 -12.23
N PHE A 300 5.44 -4.97 -13.12
CA PHE A 300 5.76 -3.98 -14.15
C PHE A 300 4.78 -2.82 -14.04
N SER A 301 5.26 -1.58 -14.07
CA SER A 301 4.42 -0.39 -14.27
C SER A 301 4.55 0.08 -15.69
N ILE A 302 3.44 0.07 -16.41
CA ILE A 302 3.35 0.42 -17.82
C ILE A 302 2.47 1.67 -17.93
N ARG A 303 3.11 2.82 -18.14
CA ARG A 303 2.48 4.15 -18.21
C ARG A 303 2.08 4.47 -19.65
N PHE A 304 0.92 5.12 -19.83
CA PHE A 304 0.35 5.47 -21.13
C PHE A 304 -0.37 6.83 -21.11
#